data_AF-A0A550H0S7-F1
#
_entry.id   AF-A0A550H0S7-F1
#
_cell.length_a   1.000
_cell.length_b   1.000
_cell.length_c   1.000
_cell.angle_alpha   90.00
_cell.angle_beta   90.00
_cell.angle_gamma   90.00
#
_symmetry.space_group_name_H-M   'P 1'
#
loop_
_entity.id
_entity.type
_entity.pdbx_description
1 polymer ?
#
loop_
_entity_poly.entity_id
_entity_poly.type
_entity_poly.pdbx_seq_one_letter_code
_entity_poly.pdbx_strand_id
1 'polypeptide(L)'
;MTSKSKERAIVYCEREYLTANGKTAHGLVRHTERYNVVGVVDSTAPSGDAGILLDGKNRGIPMFSSLEDACKETVPKIFIIGAVSEGGVLPKGYDKAVTWALTRSLDIVSGLHYFLSDNEKFNNLATKNGCSITDVRKIFRDYKRFYTGEVNQVGSIRIASLGTDSAIGKRTTSVLLVHELRRRGRTADMIFTGQTGWMQGWPHGVVLDALINDFVSGGIEGAILESWKDERPEFIIIEGQGSLV
;
A
#
# COMPACT_ATOMS: atom_id res chain seq x y z
N MET A 1 -0.79 20.36 13.58
CA MET A 1 -1.66 19.83 12.52
C MET A 1 -2.69 18.94 13.19
N THR A 2 -3.97 19.30 13.11
CA THR A 2 -5.07 18.45 13.59
C THR A 2 -4.96 17.11 12.89
N SER A 3 -4.64 16.05 13.64
CA SER A 3 -4.64 14.68 13.14
C SER A 3 -6.03 14.41 12.60
N LYS A 4 -6.16 14.41 11.26
CA LYS A 4 -7.40 13.99 10.60
C LYS A 4 -7.56 12.52 11.02
N SER A 5 -8.66 12.19 11.69
CA SER A 5 -8.94 10.81 12.10
C SER A 5 -8.79 9.89 10.88
N LYS A 6 -7.89 8.90 10.97
CA LYS A 6 -7.69 7.93 9.88
C LYS A 6 -9.00 7.19 9.62
N GLU A 7 -9.34 7.03 8.35
CA GLU A 7 -10.54 6.31 7.95
C GLU A 7 -10.41 4.82 8.29
N ARG A 8 -11.51 4.23 8.75
CA ARG A 8 -11.58 2.81 9.17
C ARG A 8 -11.55 1.93 7.93
N ALA A 9 -10.54 1.06 7.81
CA ALA A 9 -10.33 0.19 6.67
C ALA A 9 -10.37 -1.29 7.07
N ILE A 10 -11.11 -2.09 6.30
CA ILE A 10 -11.02 -3.55 6.34
C ILE A 10 -10.12 -4.03 5.20
N VAL A 11 -9.23 -4.97 5.49
CA VAL A 11 -8.32 -5.55 4.49
C VAL A 11 -8.83 -6.94 4.10
N TYR A 12 -9.20 -7.11 2.84
CA TYR A 12 -9.66 -8.39 2.31
C TYR A 12 -8.50 -9.16 1.68
N CYS A 13 -8.16 -10.31 2.26
CA CYS A 13 -7.00 -11.12 1.88
C CYS A 13 -7.38 -12.61 1.80
N GLU A 14 -8.60 -12.88 1.35
CA GLU A 14 -9.19 -14.21 1.26
C GLU A 14 -8.24 -15.24 0.63
N ARG A 15 -7.94 -16.29 1.40
CA ARG A 15 -7.06 -17.43 1.10
C ARG A 15 -5.57 -17.13 0.93
N GLU A 16 -5.16 -15.88 1.15
CA GLU A 16 -3.81 -15.42 0.84
C GLU A 16 -3.10 -14.82 2.06
N TYR A 17 -3.77 -14.69 3.21
CA TYR A 17 -3.17 -13.99 4.36
C TYR A 17 -1.94 -14.71 4.89
N LEU A 18 -1.89 -16.03 4.85
CA LEU A 18 -0.72 -16.81 5.31
C LEU A 18 0.24 -17.17 4.17
N THR A 19 0.08 -16.59 2.98
CA THR A 19 0.91 -16.83 1.80
C THR A 19 1.76 -15.60 1.47
N ALA A 20 2.71 -15.75 0.53
CA ALA A 20 3.48 -14.61 0.01
C ALA A 20 2.62 -13.58 -0.74
N ASN A 21 1.43 -13.97 -1.22
CA ASN A 21 0.53 -13.07 -1.94
C ASN A 21 -0.22 -12.11 -1.00
N GLY A 22 -0.26 -12.40 0.30
CA GLY A 22 -0.79 -11.50 1.34
C GLY A 22 0.13 -10.33 1.70
N LYS A 23 1.26 -10.13 0.99
CA LYS A 23 2.28 -9.11 1.30
C LYS A 23 1.77 -7.67 1.43
N THR A 24 0.67 -7.33 0.75
CA THR A 24 0.01 -6.03 0.87
C THR A 24 -0.72 -5.93 2.20
N ALA A 25 -1.52 -6.92 2.56
CA ALA A 25 -2.14 -7.03 3.89
C ALA A 25 -1.08 -7.03 5.00
N HIS A 26 0.01 -7.79 4.85
CA HIS A 26 1.11 -7.80 5.83
C HIS A 26 1.73 -6.43 6.03
N GLY A 27 1.91 -5.67 4.95
CA GLY A 27 2.42 -4.30 5.01
C GLY A 27 1.51 -3.42 5.87
N LEU A 28 0.21 -3.43 5.58
CA LEU A 28 -0.79 -2.62 6.28
C LEU A 28 -0.98 -3.03 7.74
N VAL A 29 -0.98 -4.34 8.03
CA VAL A 29 -1.02 -4.86 9.40
C VAL A 29 0.21 -4.43 10.18
N ARG A 30 1.41 -4.49 9.58
CA ARG A 30 2.64 -4.07 10.27
C ARG A 30 2.68 -2.58 10.56
N HIS A 31 2.23 -1.76 9.60
CA HIS A 31 2.28 -0.30 9.72
C HIS A 31 1.45 0.37 8.61
N THR A 32 0.68 1.40 8.97
CA THR A 32 0.12 2.38 8.01
C THR A 32 -0.22 3.71 8.71
N GLU A 33 0.09 4.80 8.03
CA GLU A 33 -0.33 6.16 8.37
C GLU A 33 -1.58 6.62 7.62
N ARG A 34 -1.99 5.92 6.55
CA ARG A 34 -3.15 6.31 5.75
C ARG A 34 -4.48 5.82 6.32
N TYR A 35 -4.47 4.67 7.00
CA TYR A 35 -5.69 3.98 7.42
C TYR A 35 -5.67 3.59 8.89
N ASN A 36 -6.85 3.50 9.49
CA ASN A 36 -7.05 2.72 10.71
C ASN A 36 -7.51 1.33 10.29
N VAL A 37 -6.60 0.35 10.29
CA VAL A 37 -6.94 -1.03 9.90
C VAL A 37 -7.70 -1.68 11.04
N VAL A 38 -9.00 -1.91 10.84
CA VAL A 38 -9.91 -2.41 11.88
C VAL A 38 -10.11 -3.91 11.84
N GLY A 39 -9.59 -4.59 10.81
CA GLY A 39 -9.61 -6.04 10.70
C GLY A 39 -9.08 -6.54 9.37
N VAL A 40 -8.81 -7.84 9.32
CA VAL A 40 -8.43 -8.57 8.10
C VAL A 40 -9.42 -9.70 7.88
N VAL A 41 -9.84 -9.90 6.63
CA VAL A 41 -10.79 -10.96 6.27
C VAL A 41 -10.08 -12.02 5.43
N ASP A 42 -10.06 -13.25 5.94
CA ASP A 42 -9.62 -14.46 5.25
C ASP A 42 -10.30 -15.68 5.89
N SER A 43 -11.18 -16.35 5.14
CA SER A 43 -11.95 -17.51 5.63
C SER A 43 -11.11 -18.73 6.00
N THR A 44 -9.86 -18.79 5.51
CA THR A 44 -8.95 -19.92 5.74
C THR A 44 -7.95 -19.68 6.87
N ALA A 45 -7.83 -18.44 7.33
CA ALA A 45 -6.93 -18.10 8.42
C ALA A 45 -7.60 -18.40 9.78
N PRO A 46 -6.81 -18.80 10.81
CA PRO A 46 -7.30 -18.92 12.17
C PRO A 46 -7.90 -17.60 12.68
N SER A 47 -8.88 -17.69 13.59
CA SER A 47 -9.33 -16.53 14.34
C SER A 47 -8.22 -16.03 15.29
N GLY A 48 -8.30 -14.75 15.68
CA GLY A 48 -7.32 -14.13 16.58
C GLY A 48 -6.85 -12.77 16.07
N ASP A 49 -5.64 -12.38 16.46
CA ASP A 49 -5.00 -11.13 16.01
C ASP A 49 -4.14 -11.37 14.77
N ALA A 50 -4.37 -10.57 13.74
CA ALA A 50 -3.65 -10.60 12.47
C ALA A 50 -2.13 -10.44 12.68
N GLY A 51 -1.73 -9.54 13.59
CA GLY A 51 -0.32 -9.33 13.91
C GLY A 51 0.33 -10.54 14.57
N ILE A 52 -0.37 -11.24 15.47
CA ILE A 52 0.10 -12.48 16.09
C ILE A 52 0.31 -13.56 15.03
N LEU A 53 -0.66 -13.76 14.13
CA LEU A 53 -0.53 -14.75 13.06
C LEU A 53 0.58 -14.41 12.06
N LEU A 54 0.84 -13.12 11.85
CA LEU A 54 1.85 -12.66 10.90
C LEU A 54 3.28 -12.78 11.43
N ASP A 55 3.55 -12.27 12.64
CA ASP A 55 4.90 -12.20 13.20
C ASP A 55 4.95 -12.28 14.74
N GLY A 56 3.90 -12.81 15.37
CA GLY A 56 3.83 -13.04 16.81
C GLY A 56 3.57 -11.78 17.65
N LYS A 57 3.36 -10.62 17.03
CA LYS A 57 3.14 -9.35 17.74
C LYS A 57 1.67 -8.95 17.70
N ASN A 58 1.05 -8.84 18.86
CA ASN A 58 -0.31 -8.34 19.01
C ASN A 58 -0.43 -6.89 18.53
N ARG A 59 -1.36 -6.63 17.60
CA ARG A 59 -1.63 -5.29 17.05
C ARG A 59 -3.06 -4.82 17.26
N GLY A 60 -3.90 -5.62 17.91
CA GLY A 60 -5.33 -5.33 18.09
C GLY A 60 -6.12 -5.33 16.79
N ILE A 61 -5.65 -6.05 15.76
CA ILE A 61 -6.31 -6.15 14.45
C ILE A 61 -6.92 -7.55 14.35
N PRO A 62 -8.25 -7.71 14.54
CA PRO A 62 -8.89 -9.01 14.49
C PRO A 62 -8.89 -9.63 13.09
N MET A 63 -8.76 -10.96 13.04
CA MET A 63 -9.03 -11.79 11.88
C MET A 63 -10.49 -12.20 11.84
N PHE A 64 -11.11 -12.06 10.67
CA PHE A 64 -12.48 -12.46 10.41
C PHE A 64 -12.54 -13.51 9.30
N SER A 65 -13.44 -14.48 9.45
CA SER A 65 -13.70 -15.50 8.44
C SER A 65 -14.73 -15.07 7.38
N SER A 66 -15.43 -13.95 7.59
CA SER A 66 -16.44 -13.42 6.68
C SER A 66 -16.43 -11.89 6.63
N LEU A 67 -16.87 -11.33 5.50
CA LEU A 67 -17.04 -9.87 5.36
C LEU A 67 -18.22 -9.36 6.18
N GLU A 68 -19.28 -10.17 6.32
CA GLU A 68 -20.46 -9.86 7.11
C GLU A 68 -20.13 -9.62 8.58
N ASP A 69 -19.35 -10.52 9.20
CA ASP A 69 -19.01 -10.40 10.62
C ASP A 69 -18.05 -9.24 10.86
N ALA A 70 -17.03 -9.11 10.00
CA ALA A 70 -16.13 -7.97 10.02
C ALA A 70 -16.89 -6.64 9.96
N CYS A 71 -17.86 -6.50 9.05
CA CYS A 71 -18.60 -5.27 8.88
C CYS A 71 -19.51 -4.95 10.07
N LYS A 72 -20.14 -5.97 10.67
CA LYS A 72 -20.99 -5.80 11.85
C LYS A 72 -20.19 -5.31 13.06
N GLU A 73 -19.00 -5.87 13.26
CA GLU A 73 -18.18 -5.55 14.43
C GLU A 73 -17.39 -4.26 14.25
N THR A 74 -16.92 -3.96 13.04
CA THR A 74 -15.94 -2.89 12.83
C THR A 74 -16.48 -1.68 12.09
N VAL A 75 -17.62 -1.78 11.40
CA VAL A 75 -18.22 -0.68 10.61
C VAL A 75 -17.16 0.08 9.78
N PRO A 76 -16.48 -0.60 8.84
CA PRO A 76 -15.45 0.04 8.02
C PRO A 76 -16.06 1.04 7.03
N LYS A 77 -15.26 1.99 6.56
CA LYS A 77 -15.61 2.88 5.43
C LYS A 77 -14.85 2.49 4.17
N ILE A 78 -13.65 1.92 4.34
CA ILE A 78 -12.75 1.56 3.25
C ILE A 78 -12.59 0.05 3.20
N PHE A 79 -12.66 -0.51 2.00
CA PHE A 79 -12.37 -1.90 1.66
C PHE A 79 -11.08 -1.95 0.82
N ILE A 80 -10.04 -2.59 1.37
CA ILE A 80 -8.73 -2.68 0.73
C ILE A 80 -8.51 -4.10 0.21
N ILE A 81 -8.09 -4.22 -1.05
CA ILE A 81 -7.58 -5.49 -1.59
C ILE A 81 -6.19 -5.76 -1.01
N GLY A 82 -6.11 -6.71 -0.07
CA GLY A 82 -4.91 -7.08 0.65
C GLY A 82 -4.08 -8.19 0.00
N ALA A 83 -4.62 -8.85 -1.02
CA ALA A 83 -3.93 -9.88 -1.79
C ALA A 83 -3.39 -9.35 -3.13
N VAL A 84 -2.39 -10.04 -3.65
CA VAL A 84 -1.81 -9.79 -4.97
C VAL A 84 -2.06 -11.00 -5.86
N SER A 85 -2.35 -10.78 -7.14
CA SER A 85 -2.44 -11.81 -8.16
C SER A 85 -1.32 -11.68 -9.18
N GLU A 86 -0.79 -12.82 -9.60
CA GLU A 86 0.09 -12.89 -10.75
C GLU A 86 -0.70 -12.68 -12.06
N GLY A 87 -0.05 -12.11 -13.07
CA GLY A 87 -0.64 -11.94 -14.41
C GLY A 87 -1.71 -10.86 -14.55
N GLY A 88 -1.98 -10.08 -13.49
CA GLY A 88 -2.87 -8.92 -13.56
C GLY A 88 -4.35 -9.24 -13.75
N VAL A 89 -4.77 -10.42 -13.27
CA VAL A 89 -6.18 -10.82 -13.21
C VAL A 89 -6.77 -10.53 -11.83
N LEU A 90 -8.07 -10.30 -11.73
CA LEU A 90 -8.73 -10.25 -10.43
C LEU A 90 -8.73 -11.67 -9.81
N PRO A 91 -8.29 -11.87 -8.55
CA PRO A 91 -8.31 -13.20 -7.94
C PRO A 91 -9.72 -13.81 -7.92
N LYS A 92 -9.80 -15.13 -8.01
CA LYS A 92 -11.09 -15.84 -8.09
C LYS A 92 -11.98 -15.49 -6.89
N GLY A 93 -13.21 -15.06 -7.14
CA GLY A 93 -14.19 -14.70 -6.11
C GLY A 93 -14.05 -13.27 -5.57
N TYR A 94 -12.99 -12.54 -5.90
CA TYR A 94 -12.83 -11.15 -5.48
C TYR A 94 -13.83 -10.22 -6.18
N ASP A 95 -14.37 -10.62 -7.34
CA ASP A 95 -15.46 -9.91 -8.02
C ASP A 95 -16.72 -9.81 -7.14
N LYS A 96 -17.03 -10.87 -6.39
CA LYS A 96 -18.14 -10.90 -5.43
C LYS A 96 -17.85 -10.01 -4.23
N ALA A 97 -16.64 -10.07 -3.69
CA ALA A 97 -16.22 -9.23 -2.56
C ALA A 97 -16.24 -7.73 -2.91
N VAL A 98 -15.74 -7.37 -4.10
CA VAL A 98 -15.79 -5.99 -4.63
C VAL A 98 -17.25 -5.54 -4.82
N THR A 99 -18.08 -6.36 -5.45
CA THR A 99 -19.52 -6.08 -5.61
C THR A 99 -20.20 -5.87 -4.26
N TRP A 100 -19.88 -6.72 -3.28
CA TRP A 100 -20.42 -6.66 -1.93
C TRP A 100 -20.04 -5.36 -1.21
N ALA A 101 -18.78 -4.92 -1.35
CA ALA A 101 -18.26 -3.71 -0.72
C ALA A 101 -18.92 -2.45 -1.29
N LEU A 102 -19.00 -2.35 -2.62
CA LEU A 102 -19.68 -1.23 -3.29
C LEU A 102 -21.17 -1.16 -2.93
N THR A 103 -21.84 -2.31 -2.84
CA THR A 103 -23.27 -2.37 -2.45
C THR A 103 -23.50 -1.90 -1.00
N ARG A 104 -22.46 -1.87 -0.17
CA ARG A 104 -22.49 -1.38 1.22
C ARG A 104 -21.91 0.02 1.38
N SER A 105 -21.76 0.75 0.27
CA SER A 105 -21.20 2.09 0.27
C SER A 105 -19.76 2.18 0.80
N LEU A 106 -18.96 1.12 0.66
CA LEU A 106 -17.54 1.15 1.02
C LEU A 106 -16.69 1.66 -0.14
N ASP A 107 -15.79 2.59 0.16
CA ASP A 107 -14.74 3.01 -0.77
C ASP A 107 -13.75 1.87 -1.00
N ILE A 108 -13.32 1.66 -2.24
CA ILE A 108 -12.40 0.58 -2.59
C ILE A 108 -11.00 1.12 -2.86
N VAL A 109 -10.00 0.43 -2.32
CA VAL A 109 -8.58 0.66 -2.64
C VAL A 109 -7.98 -0.65 -3.15
N SER A 110 -7.42 -0.61 -4.36
CA SER A 110 -6.80 -1.75 -5.02
C SER A 110 -5.43 -1.37 -5.56
N GLY A 111 -4.45 -2.25 -5.39
CA GLY A 111 -3.14 -2.11 -6.05
C GLY A 111 -2.87 -3.23 -7.05
N LEU A 112 -3.91 -3.97 -7.45
CA LEU A 112 -3.83 -4.96 -8.52
C LEU A 112 -3.46 -4.29 -9.86
N HIS A 113 -2.87 -5.06 -10.78
CA HIS A 113 -2.74 -4.63 -12.17
C HIS A 113 -4.08 -4.67 -12.92
N TYR A 114 -5.05 -5.45 -12.43
CA TYR A 114 -6.44 -5.35 -12.86
C TYR A 114 -7.07 -4.07 -12.28
N PHE A 115 -7.38 -3.10 -13.13
CA PHE A 115 -8.03 -1.86 -12.68
C PHE A 115 -9.52 -2.07 -12.48
N LEU A 116 -9.94 -1.98 -11.22
CA LEU A 116 -11.35 -2.12 -10.87
C LEU A 116 -12.19 -0.98 -11.47
N SER A 117 -11.59 0.21 -11.59
CA SER A 117 -12.23 1.39 -12.20
C SER A 117 -12.36 1.33 -13.72
N ASP A 118 -11.82 0.31 -14.41
CA ASP A 118 -12.07 0.11 -15.85
C ASP A 118 -13.25 -0.85 -16.09
N ASN A 119 -13.74 -1.52 -15.03
CA ASN A 119 -14.89 -2.41 -15.13
C ASN A 119 -16.21 -1.62 -15.02
N GLU A 120 -16.98 -1.57 -16.09
CA GLU A 120 -18.27 -0.85 -16.15
C GLU A 120 -19.23 -1.25 -15.02
N LYS A 121 -19.29 -2.55 -14.66
CA LYS A 121 -20.15 -3.02 -13.56
C LYS A 121 -19.73 -2.40 -12.24
N PHE A 122 -18.43 -2.34 -11.94
CA PHE A 122 -17.94 -1.77 -10.68
C PHE A 122 -18.10 -0.25 -10.66
N ASN A 123 -17.84 0.45 -11.76
CA ASN A 123 -18.08 1.89 -11.85
C ASN A 123 -19.55 2.26 -11.66
N ASN A 124 -20.46 1.53 -12.31
CA ASN A 124 -21.90 1.79 -12.17
C ASN A 124 -22.35 1.57 -10.72
N LEU A 125 -21.83 0.54 -10.05
CA LEU A 125 -22.11 0.29 -8.63
C LEU A 125 -21.52 1.37 -7.72
N ALA A 126 -20.28 1.80 -7.95
CA ALA A 126 -19.64 2.86 -7.18
C ALA A 126 -20.43 4.17 -7.28
N THR A 127 -20.76 4.61 -8.51
CA THR A 127 -21.57 5.81 -8.74
C THR A 127 -22.95 5.70 -8.09
N LYS A 128 -23.64 4.57 -8.26
CA LYS A 128 -24.98 4.35 -7.69
C LYS A 128 -24.99 4.42 -6.15
N ASN A 129 -23.95 3.91 -5.49
CA ASN A 129 -23.90 3.82 -4.03
C ASN A 129 -23.04 4.92 -3.37
N GLY A 130 -22.56 5.90 -4.15
CA GLY A 130 -21.76 7.03 -3.66
C GLY A 130 -20.36 6.64 -3.17
N CYS A 131 -19.76 5.58 -3.74
CA CYS A 131 -18.41 5.12 -3.39
C CYS A 131 -17.37 5.60 -4.41
N SER A 132 -16.11 5.53 -4.00
CA SER A 132 -14.95 5.70 -4.86
C SER A 132 -14.20 4.38 -5.08
N ILE A 133 -13.53 4.25 -6.23
CA ILE A 133 -12.59 3.16 -6.52
C ILE A 133 -11.22 3.79 -6.78
N THR A 134 -10.25 3.46 -5.94
CA THR A 134 -8.86 3.92 -6.07
C THR A 134 -7.98 2.76 -6.54
N ASP A 135 -7.65 2.76 -7.84
CA ASP A 135 -6.61 1.89 -8.38
C ASP A 135 -5.24 2.56 -8.20
N VAL A 136 -4.49 2.17 -7.18
CA VAL A 136 -3.22 2.81 -6.77
C VAL A 136 -2.23 2.92 -7.91
N ARG A 137 -2.11 1.87 -8.73
CA ARG A 137 -1.23 1.85 -9.90
C ARG A 137 -1.64 2.86 -10.97
N LYS A 138 -2.95 3.06 -11.15
CA LYS A 138 -3.49 3.97 -12.17
C LYS A 138 -3.17 5.43 -11.85
N ILE A 139 -2.99 5.78 -10.57
CA ILE A 139 -2.53 7.11 -10.12
C ILE A 139 -1.17 7.47 -10.74
N PHE A 140 -0.29 6.48 -10.92
CA PHE A 140 1.09 6.69 -11.38
C PHE A 140 1.31 6.35 -12.86
N ARG A 141 0.30 5.79 -13.55
CA ARG A 141 0.40 5.34 -14.95
C ARG A 141 0.81 6.46 -15.90
N ASP A 142 0.28 7.66 -15.68
CA ASP A 142 0.55 8.84 -16.49
C ASP A 142 1.63 9.76 -15.87
N TYR A 143 2.36 9.28 -14.86
CA TYR A 143 3.48 10.03 -14.28
C TYR A 143 4.67 10.02 -15.26
N LYS A 144 4.76 11.07 -16.09
CA LYS A 144 5.75 11.23 -17.14
C LYS A 144 6.75 12.31 -16.79
N ARG A 145 7.79 11.94 -16.06
CA ARG A 145 8.91 12.82 -15.72
C ARG A 145 10.19 12.24 -16.29
N PHE A 146 10.90 13.03 -17.08
CA PHE A 146 12.24 12.68 -17.54
C PHE A 146 13.26 12.98 -16.46
N TYR A 147 14.34 12.19 -16.44
CA TYR A 147 15.49 12.46 -15.59
C TYR A 147 16.23 13.71 -16.08
N THR A 148 16.51 14.63 -15.17
CA THR A 148 17.18 15.92 -15.45
C THR A 148 18.52 16.04 -14.74
N GLY A 149 18.76 15.24 -13.68
CA GLY A 149 19.96 15.35 -12.84
C GLY A 149 19.85 16.41 -11.74
N GLU A 150 18.67 17.02 -11.56
CA GLU A 150 18.36 17.94 -10.46
C GLU A 150 18.56 17.31 -9.08
N VAL A 151 18.47 15.97 -8.97
CA VAL A 151 18.74 15.23 -7.73
C VAL A 151 20.12 15.54 -7.13
N ASN A 152 21.09 15.99 -7.93
CA ASN A 152 22.42 16.39 -7.47
C ASN A 152 22.39 17.61 -6.54
N GLN A 153 21.32 18.41 -6.56
CA GLN A 153 21.13 19.57 -5.68
C GLN A 153 20.57 19.18 -4.30
N VAL A 154 20.11 17.93 -4.14
CA VAL A 154 19.52 17.44 -2.89
C VAL A 154 20.63 17.11 -1.90
N GLY A 155 20.63 17.81 -0.76
CA GLY A 155 21.64 17.67 0.29
C GLY A 155 21.45 16.48 1.22
N SER A 156 20.34 15.74 1.13
CA SER A 156 20.08 14.57 1.95
C SER A 156 21.05 13.42 1.67
N ILE A 157 21.39 12.66 2.71
CA ILE A 157 22.02 11.35 2.58
C ILE A 157 20.98 10.38 2.00
N ARG A 158 21.27 9.83 0.82
CA ARG A 158 20.38 8.90 0.12
C ARG A 158 20.83 7.46 0.34
N ILE A 159 19.92 6.61 0.83
CA ILE A 159 20.19 5.20 1.12
C ILE A 159 19.19 4.33 0.35
N ALA A 160 19.67 3.55 -0.63
CA ALA A 160 18.84 2.61 -1.37
C ALA A 160 18.85 1.22 -0.73
N SER A 161 17.67 0.67 -0.44
CA SER A 161 17.53 -0.67 0.15
C SER A 161 17.48 -1.74 -0.93
N LEU A 162 18.65 -2.14 -1.47
CA LEU A 162 18.75 -3.17 -2.51
C LEU A 162 18.69 -4.59 -1.91
N GLY A 163 18.43 -5.59 -2.75
CA GLY A 163 18.31 -6.98 -2.31
C GLY A 163 18.60 -7.97 -3.44
N THR A 164 18.88 -9.22 -3.06
CA THR A 164 19.23 -10.32 -3.98
C THR A 164 18.03 -10.98 -4.64
N ASP A 165 16.82 -10.71 -4.14
CA ASP A 165 15.56 -11.25 -4.67
C ASP A 165 14.39 -10.32 -4.28
N SER A 166 13.23 -10.55 -4.88
CA SER A 166 11.95 -9.93 -4.53
C SER A 166 11.43 -10.42 -3.16
N ALA A 167 10.61 -9.60 -2.50
CA ALA A 167 9.94 -9.93 -1.24
C ALA A 167 10.82 -10.32 -0.02
N ILE A 168 12.14 -10.13 -0.06
CA ILE A 168 13.07 -10.45 1.06
C ILE A 168 13.17 -9.38 2.17
N GLY A 169 12.20 -8.46 2.25
CA GLY A 169 12.15 -7.46 3.33
C GLY A 169 12.76 -6.09 3.03
N LYS A 170 13.11 -5.76 1.78
CA LYS A 170 13.63 -4.43 1.38
C LYS A 170 12.80 -3.27 1.95
N ARG A 171 11.48 -3.26 1.70
CA ARG A 171 10.54 -2.28 2.27
C ARG A 171 10.55 -2.27 3.79
N THR A 172 10.51 -3.45 4.41
CA THR A 172 10.52 -3.57 5.87
C THR A 172 11.78 -2.95 6.46
N THR A 173 12.95 -3.21 5.89
CA THR A 173 14.21 -2.58 6.27
C THR A 173 14.15 -1.06 6.11
N SER A 174 13.63 -0.55 4.99
CA SER A 174 13.48 0.88 4.75
C SER A 174 12.61 1.57 5.82
N VAL A 175 11.43 0.99 6.12
CA VAL A 175 10.52 1.49 7.16
C VAL A 175 11.18 1.50 8.54
N LEU A 176 11.82 0.40 8.93
CA LEU A 176 12.49 0.29 10.22
C LEU A 176 13.64 1.29 10.36
N LEU A 177 14.40 1.52 9.29
CA LEU A 177 15.49 2.49 9.27
C LEU A 177 14.97 3.92 9.45
N VAL A 178 13.90 4.31 8.73
CA VAL A 178 13.28 5.63 8.92
C VAL A 178 12.77 5.81 10.34
N HIS A 179 12.07 4.81 10.89
CA HIS A 179 11.57 4.87 12.27
C HIS A 179 12.70 5.04 13.28
N GLU A 180 13.79 4.29 13.13
CA GLU A 180 14.93 4.39 14.05
C GLU A 180 15.67 5.73 13.92
N LEU A 181 15.85 6.25 12.71
CA LEU A 181 16.42 7.58 12.50
C LEU A 181 15.58 8.68 13.17
N ARG A 182 14.26 8.64 12.97
CA ARG A 182 13.30 9.55 13.62
C ARG A 182 13.32 9.41 15.14
N ARG A 183 13.38 8.18 15.66
CA ARG A 183 13.51 7.92 17.11
C ARG A 183 14.78 8.54 17.70
N ARG A 184 15.86 8.63 16.92
CA ARG A 184 17.12 9.31 17.29
C ARG A 184 17.11 10.81 17.07
N GLY A 185 15.96 11.42 16.75
CA GLY A 185 15.82 12.86 16.51
C GLY A 185 16.39 13.34 15.18
N ARG A 186 16.62 12.44 14.21
CA ARG A 186 17.03 12.80 12.84
C ARG A 186 15.82 12.91 11.93
N THR A 187 15.85 13.83 10.97
CA THR A 187 14.80 13.93 9.95
C THR A 187 15.06 12.91 8.86
N ALA A 188 14.07 12.09 8.58
CA ALA A 188 14.17 11.04 7.58
C ALA A 188 12.83 10.86 6.88
N ASP A 189 12.87 10.57 5.59
CA ASP A 189 11.72 10.21 4.78
C ASP A 189 11.99 8.93 3.98
N MET A 190 10.94 8.22 3.61
CA MET A 190 11.02 7.06 2.72
C MET A 190 10.40 7.39 1.37
N ILE A 191 11.16 7.21 0.30
CA ILE A 191 10.61 7.19 -1.05
C ILE A 191 10.03 5.80 -1.29
N PHE A 192 8.70 5.69 -1.26
CA PHE A 192 8.06 4.45 -1.67
C PHE A 192 8.23 4.22 -3.16
N THR A 193 8.39 2.96 -3.55
CA THR A 193 8.58 2.54 -4.94
C THR A 193 7.55 1.52 -5.40
N GLY A 194 6.67 1.09 -4.48
CA GLY A 194 5.59 0.15 -4.76
C GLY A 194 4.26 0.59 -4.17
N GLN A 195 3.18 -0.04 -4.65
CA GLN A 195 1.80 0.19 -4.24
C GLN A 195 1.60 0.16 -2.71
N THR A 196 2.27 -0.75 -2.01
CA THR A 196 2.05 -0.91 -0.57
C THR A 196 2.60 0.30 0.18
N GLY A 197 3.72 0.90 -0.23
CA GLY A 197 4.22 2.11 0.42
C GLY A 197 3.23 3.28 0.29
N TRP A 198 2.60 3.44 -0.87
CA TRP A 198 1.51 4.42 -1.03
C TRP A 198 0.33 4.13 -0.10
N MET A 199 -0.11 2.86 -0.03
CA MET A 199 -1.21 2.43 0.86
C MET A 199 -0.83 2.55 2.35
N GLN A 200 0.45 2.43 2.69
CA GLN A 200 0.95 2.69 4.04
C GLN A 200 0.97 4.18 4.38
N GLY A 201 0.74 5.08 3.42
CA GLY A 201 0.64 6.51 3.68
C GLY A 201 1.96 7.25 3.67
N TRP A 202 3.00 6.68 3.07
CA TRP A 202 4.24 7.43 2.82
C TRP A 202 3.94 8.63 1.89
N PRO A 203 4.49 9.82 2.18
CA PRO A 203 4.11 11.05 1.50
C PRO A 203 4.68 11.13 0.07
N HIS A 204 5.92 10.71 -0.12
CA HIS A 204 6.65 10.87 -1.38
C HIS A 204 7.03 9.53 -1.98
N GLY A 205 6.88 9.39 -3.28
CA GLY A 205 7.20 8.16 -3.97
C GLY A 205 6.46 7.98 -5.28
N VAL A 206 6.68 6.81 -5.86
CA VAL A 206 6.18 6.44 -7.17
C VAL A 206 5.94 4.94 -7.20
N VAL A 207 4.99 4.44 -7.98
CA VAL A 207 4.77 2.99 -8.14
C VAL A 207 5.48 2.53 -9.41
N LEU A 208 6.72 2.04 -9.30
CA LEU A 208 7.64 1.88 -10.43
C LEU A 208 7.10 0.96 -11.53
N ASP A 209 6.50 -0.15 -11.14
CA ASP A 209 5.89 -1.14 -12.04
C ASP A 209 4.54 -0.70 -12.62
N ALA A 210 4.11 0.55 -12.38
CA ALA A 210 3.04 1.21 -13.11
C ALA A 210 3.56 2.25 -14.13
N LEU A 211 4.84 2.62 -14.09
CA LEU A 211 5.42 3.62 -14.97
C LEU A 211 5.81 3.02 -16.32
N ILE A 212 5.75 3.85 -17.37
CA ILE A 212 6.42 3.54 -18.63
C ILE A 212 7.93 3.64 -18.38
N ASN A 213 8.68 2.66 -18.90
CA ASN A 213 10.10 2.44 -18.58
C ASN A 213 10.97 3.71 -18.72
N ASP A 214 10.74 4.52 -19.75
CA ASP A 214 11.49 5.76 -20.02
C ASP A 214 11.39 6.80 -18.90
N PHE A 215 10.35 6.74 -18.05
CA PHE A 215 10.10 7.68 -16.97
C PHE A 215 10.46 7.15 -15.59
N VAL A 216 10.98 5.92 -15.47
CA VAL A 216 11.29 5.30 -14.17
C VAL A 216 12.33 6.11 -13.39
N SER A 217 13.44 6.48 -14.03
CA SER A 217 14.52 7.26 -13.39
C SER A 217 14.06 8.67 -13.01
N GLY A 218 13.35 9.35 -13.91
CA GLY A 218 12.78 10.67 -13.63
C GLY A 218 11.65 10.63 -12.59
N GLY A 219 10.92 9.53 -12.49
CA GLY A 219 9.93 9.26 -11.46
C GLY A 219 10.55 9.23 -10.06
N ILE A 220 11.63 8.47 -9.90
CA ILE A 220 12.37 8.39 -8.64
C ILE A 220 13.01 9.73 -8.29
N GLU A 221 13.67 10.37 -9.25
CA GLU A 221 14.24 11.71 -9.05
C GLU A 221 13.17 12.71 -8.62
N GLY A 222 12.00 12.69 -9.26
CA GLY A 222 10.89 13.57 -8.92
C GLY A 222 10.42 13.40 -7.48
N ALA A 223 10.22 12.16 -7.03
CA ALA A 223 9.83 11.88 -5.66
C ALA A 223 10.89 12.33 -4.63
N ILE A 224 12.18 12.18 -4.94
CA ILE A 224 13.27 12.67 -4.09
C ILE A 224 13.25 14.21 -4.00
N LEU A 225 13.02 14.89 -5.14
CA LEU A 225 12.94 16.35 -5.19
C LEU A 225 11.70 16.88 -4.46
N GLU A 226 10.57 16.19 -4.56
CA GLU A 226 9.35 16.50 -3.80
C GLU A 226 9.60 16.38 -2.28
N SER A 227 10.18 15.25 -1.84
CA SER A 227 10.58 15.05 -0.43
C SER A 227 11.54 16.13 0.07
N TRP A 228 12.55 16.48 -0.75
CA TRP A 228 13.49 17.56 -0.42
C TRP A 228 12.81 18.92 -0.34
N LYS A 229 11.87 19.22 -1.24
CA LYS A 229 11.13 20.49 -1.24
C LYS A 229 10.24 20.63 -0.02
N ASP A 230 9.53 19.56 0.34
CA ASP A 230 8.47 19.60 1.35
C ASP A 230 9.03 19.51 2.77
N GLU A 231 10.02 18.65 3.02
CA GLU A 231 10.52 18.39 4.38
C GLU A 231 12.02 18.67 4.58
N ARG A 232 12.81 18.80 3.50
CA ARG A 232 14.29 18.86 3.55
C ARG A 232 14.90 17.85 4.54
N PRO A 233 14.56 16.55 4.46
CA PRO A 233 15.02 15.58 5.44
C PRO A 233 16.54 15.38 5.31
N GLU A 234 17.19 15.05 6.42
CA GLU A 234 18.60 14.72 6.40
C GLU A 234 18.86 13.38 5.69
N PHE A 235 17.96 12.41 5.87
CA PHE A 235 18.05 11.09 5.25
C PHE A 235 16.86 10.82 4.34
N ILE A 236 17.14 10.32 3.14
CA ILE A 236 16.13 9.82 2.21
C ILE A 236 16.39 8.33 1.98
N ILE A 237 15.46 7.50 2.44
CA ILE A 237 15.55 6.04 2.30
C ILE A 237 14.70 5.61 1.10
N ILE A 238 15.32 5.00 0.09
CA ILE A 238 14.64 4.58 -1.13
C ILE A 238 14.27 3.10 -0.97
N GLU A 239 12.96 2.82 -0.98
CA GLU A 239 12.44 1.45 -1.00
C GLU A 239 12.96 0.75 -2.26
N GLY A 240 13.64 -0.39 -2.12
CA GLY A 240 14.08 -1.16 -3.29
C GLY A 240 13.00 -2.05 -3.87
N GLN A 241 12.96 -2.17 -5.19
CA GLN A 241 12.13 -3.12 -5.94
C GLN A 241 13.01 -4.16 -6.65
N GLY A 242 12.48 -5.38 -6.81
CA GLY A 242 13.14 -6.43 -7.60
C GLY A 242 14.53 -6.83 -7.11
N SER A 243 15.32 -7.36 -8.04
CA SER A 243 16.74 -7.68 -7.91
C SER A 243 17.40 -7.36 -9.26
N LEU A 244 18.73 -7.21 -9.28
CA LEU A 244 19.48 -7.10 -10.54
C LEU A 244 19.65 -8.46 -11.24
N VAL A 245 19.63 -9.54 -10.46
CA VAL A 245 19.78 -10.92 -10.93
C VAL A 245 18.43 -11.61 -11.08
#